data_AF-A0AAV8WLF4-F1
#
_entry.id   AF-A0AAV8WLF4-F1
#
_cell.length_a   1.000
_cell.length_b   1.000
_cell.length_c   1.000
_cell.angle_alpha   90.00
_cell.angle_beta   90.00
_cell.angle_gamma   90.00
#
_symmetry.space_group_name_H-M   'P 1'
#
loop_
_entity.id
_entity.type
_entity.pdbx_description
1 polymer ?
#
loop_
_entity_poly.entity_id
_entity_poly.type
_entity_poly.pdbx_seq_one_letter_code
_entity_poly.pdbx_strand_id
1 'polypeptide(L)'
;MDIGPVLLHHPAEIPRVSRHYFRAPLNQEVVVSITPDMMTTSPGLEEYDPHRRQCYFPKEKYLTFFQYYTQQNCEVECLTNYTLSRCGCVAYHMPRKYASLDLMLPRQKMYQGWSS
;
A
#
# COMPACT_ATOMS: atom_id res chain seq x y z
N MET A 1 -28.14 -9.11 3.41
CA MET A 1 -27.08 -9.74 2.59
C MET A 1 -26.50 -8.60 1.78
N ASP A 2 -25.20 -8.37 1.90
CA ASP A 2 -24.52 -7.12 1.51
C ASP A 2 -23.53 -7.40 0.37
N ILE A 3 -23.26 -6.44 -0.50
CA ILE A 3 -22.41 -6.58 -1.71
C ILE A 3 -20.90 -6.65 -1.38
N GLY A 4 -20.54 -6.60 -0.10
CA GLY A 4 -19.16 -6.56 0.39
C GLY A 4 -18.70 -5.15 0.77
N PRO A 5 -17.46 -5.01 1.28
CA PRO A 5 -16.92 -3.72 1.69
C PRO A 5 -16.58 -2.85 0.47
N VAL A 6 -17.00 -1.59 0.51
CA VAL A 6 -16.61 -0.52 -0.41
C VAL A 6 -15.55 0.34 0.25
N LEU A 7 -14.45 0.59 -0.45
CA LEU A 7 -13.29 1.33 0.04
C LEU A 7 -13.02 2.57 -0.80
N LEU A 8 -12.71 3.67 -0.12
CA LEU A 8 -12.28 4.92 -0.72
C LEU A 8 -10.83 5.16 -0.33
N HIS A 9 -9.98 5.47 -1.30
CA HIS A 9 -8.57 5.75 -1.08
C HIS A 9 -8.04 6.70 -2.16
N HIS A 10 -6.85 7.26 -1.91
CA HIS A 10 -6.16 8.09 -2.88
C HIS A 10 -5.76 7.26 -4.13
N PRO A 11 -5.93 7.79 -5.36
CA PRO A 11 -5.70 7.01 -6.60
C PRO A 11 -4.26 6.55 -6.80
N ALA A 12 -3.29 7.22 -6.20
CA ALA A 12 -1.88 6.81 -6.24
C ALA A 12 -1.51 5.72 -5.22
N GLU A 13 -2.46 5.26 -4.38
CA GLU A 13 -2.22 4.30 -3.32
C GLU A 13 -3.00 3.00 -3.56
N ILE A 14 -2.48 1.88 -3.04
CA ILE A 14 -3.18 0.60 -3.08
C ILE A 14 -4.25 0.57 -1.96
N PRO A 15 -5.50 0.16 -2.25
CA PRO A 15 -6.54 0.03 -1.24
C PRO A 15 -6.14 -1.01 -0.19
N ARG A 16 -6.10 -0.61 1.08
CA ARG A 16 -5.86 -1.51 2.22
C ARG A 16 -7.12 -1.62 3.06
N VAL A 17 -7.66 -2.84 3.15
CA VAL A 17 -8.96 -3.14 3.78
C VAL A 17 -9.06 -2.73 5.25
N SER A 18 -7.93 -2.48 5.91
CA SER A 18 -7.88 -2.10 7.32
C SER A 18 -8.19 -0.63 7.64
N ARG A 19 -8.32 0.25 6.64
CA ARG A 19 -8.33 1.70 6.87
C ARG A 19 -9.53 2.40 6.19
N HIS A 20 -10.75 2.20 6.69
CA HIS A 20 -12.00 2.84 6.23
C HIS A 20 -12.70 2.12 5.06
N TYR A 21 -13.83 1.48 5.38
CA TYR A 21 -14.74 0.88 4.42
C TYR A 21 -16.18 1.06 4.91
N PHE A 22 -17.13 1.05 3.98
CA PHE A 22 -18.56 0.92 4.29
C PHE A 22 -19.14 -0.30 3.59
N ARG A 23 -20.32 -0.76 4.01
CA ARG A 23 -21.00 -1.88 3.37
C ARG A 23 -22.23 -1.38 2.62
N ALA A 24 -22.37 -1.81 1.38
CA ALA A 24 -23.59 -1.59 0.62
C ALA A 24 -24.53 -2.82 0.82
N PRO A 25 -25.80 -2.63 1.21
CA PRO A 25 -26.79 -3.70 1.23
C PRO A 25 -27.21 -4.10 -0.20
N LEU A 26 -27.60 -5.36 -0.40
CA LEU A 26 -28.21 -5.79 -1.66
C LEU A 26 -29.62 -5.21 -1.81
N ASN A 27 -30.03 -4.96 -3.06
CA ASN A 27 -31.35 -4.47 -3.46
C ASN A 27 -31.74 -3.11 -2.82
N GLN A 28 -30.76 -2.31 -2.44
CA GLN A 28 -30.94 -0.96 -1.92
C GLN A 28 -29.98 -0.02 -2.64
N GLU A 29 -30.44 1.21 -2.85
CA GLU A 29 -29.59 2.29 -3.34
C GLU A 29 -28.90 2.98 -2.15
N VAL A 30 -27.59 3.17 -2.26
CA VAL A 30 -26.79 3.88 -1.25
C VAL A 30 -26.17 5.09 -1.91
N VAL A 31 -26.49 6.28 -1.40
CA VAL A 31 -25.87 7.53 -1.81
C VAL A 31 -24.84 7.93 -0.77
N VAL A 32 -23.58 8.09 -1.19
CA VAL A 32 -22.46 8.47 -0.31
C VAL A 32 -21.92 9.82 -0.74
N SER A 33 -21.92 10.79 0.17
CA SER A 33 -21.23 12.07 -0.04
C SER A 33 -19.77 11.93 0.38
N ILE A 34 -18.86 12.28 -0.52
CA ILE A 34 -17.42 12.20 -0.30
C ILE A 34 -16.88 13.62 -0.11
N THR A 35 -16.32 13.91 1.05
CA THR A 35 -15.64 15.18 1.33
C THR A 35 -14.15 14.90 1.58
N PRO A 36 -13.26 15.18 0.62
CA PRO A 36 -11.83 14.99 0.81
C PRO A 36 -11.27 16.05 1.75
N ASP A 37 -10.47 15.63 2.72
CA ASP A 37 -9.62 16.50 3.54
C ASP A 37 -8.17 16.32 3.11
N MET A 38 -7.49 17.42 2.79
CA MET A 38 -6.14 17.40 2.24
C MET A 38 -5.25 18.40 2.97
N MET A 39 -4.19 17.89 3.59
CA MET A 39 -3.10 18.70 4.12
C MET A 39 -2.00 18.81 3.07
N THR A 40 -1.65 20.04 2.71
CA THR A 40 -0.54 20.34 1.79
C THR A 40 0.56 21.09 2.53
N THR A 41 1.79 20.95 2.06
CA THR A 41 2.94 21.69 2.58
C THR A 41 3.05 23.04 1.89
N SER A 42 3.46 24.07 2.63
CA SER A 42 3.66 25.41 2.06
C SER A 42 4.82 25.40 1.05
N PRO A 43 4.74 26.13 -0.09
CA PRO A 43 5.81 26.18 -1.09
C PRO A 43 7.18 26.60 -0.52
N GLY A 44 7.20 27.50 0.47
CA GLY A 44 8.45 27.94 1.13
C GLY A 44 9.19 26.83 1.90
N LEU A 45 8.57 25.66 2.10
CA LEU A 45 9.25 24.50 2.69
C LEU A 45 10.08 23.72 1.67
N GLU A 46 9.91 23.94 0.36
CA GLU A 46 10.72 23.28 -0.68
C GLU A 46 12.21 23.64 -0.59
N GLU A 47 12.54 24.83 -0.08
CA GLU A 47 13.92 25.29 0.10
C GLU A 47 14.63 24.57 1.26
N TYR A 48 13.89 23.95 2.17
CA TYR A 48 14.47 23.24 3.30
C TYR A 48 14.84 21.83 2.88
N ASP A 49 16.08 21.45 3.18
CA ASP A 49 16.58 20.09 2.96
C ASP A 49 15.62 19.04 3.56
N PRO A 50 15.26 17.98 2.81
CA PRO A 50 14.33 16.94 3.27
C PRO A 50 14.70 16.32 4.62
N HIS A 51 16.00 16.17 4.92
CA HIS A 51 16.46 15.64 6.22
C HIS A 51 16.17 16.62 7.36
N ARG A 52 16.10 17.93 7.13
CA ARG A 52 15.75 18.88 8.20
C ARG A 52 14.26 18.85 8.52
N ARG A 53 13.40 18.68 7.51
CA ARG A 53 11.93 18.64 7.68
C ARG A 53 11.35 17.25 7.90
N GLN A 54 12.16 16.19 7.75
CA GLN A 54 11.77 14.80 8.01
C GLN A 54 10.62 14.29 7.13
N CYS A 55 10.37 14.93 5.98
CA CYS A 55 9.39 14.52 4.98
C CYS A 55 9.89 14.85 3.58
N TYR A 56 9.36 14.17 2.56
CA TYR A 56 9.75 14.37 1.16
C TYR A 56 8.57 14.92 0.35
N PHE A 57 8.86 15.84 -0.56
CA PHE A 57 7.96 16.19 -1.65
C PHE A 57 7.99 15.09 -2.72
N PRO A 58 6.94 14.97 -3.55
CA PRO A 58 6.85 13.91 -4.56
C PRO A 58 8.04 13.80 -5.52
N LYS A 59 8.73 14.91 -5.80
CA LYS A 59 9.87 14.98 -6.74
C LYS A 59 11.22 14.67 -6.09
N GLU A 60 11.26 14.53 -4.77
CA GLU A 60 12.51 14.40 -4.01
C GLU A 60 12.87 12.95 -3.72
N LYS A 61 11.87 12.06 -3.77
CA LYS A 61 12.06 10.64 -3.51
C LYS A 61 11.36 9.81 -4.56
N TYR A 62 12.15 9.07 -5.31
CA TYR A 62 11.67 8.11 -6.30
C TYR A 62 11.46 6.75 -5.63
N LEU A 63 10.32 6.14 -5.93
CA LEU A 63 9.99 4.79 -5.48
C LEU A 63 10.19 3.82 -6.66
N THR A 64 10.65 2.61 -6.34
CA THR A 64 10.93 1.56 -7.32
C THR A 64 9.65 0.98 -7.91
N PHE A 65 8.60 0.85 -7.08
CA PHE A 65 7.37 0.15 -7.45
C PHE A 65 6.16 1.07 -7.67
N PHE A 66 6.30 2.36 -7.37
CA PHE A 66 5.22 3.33 -7.41
C PHE A 66 5.65 4.57 -8.20
N GLN A 67 4.74 5.14 -9.00
CA GLN A 67 5.03 6.33 -9.81
C GLN A 67 5.17 7.61 -8.97
N TYR A 68 4.42 7.70 -7.87
CA TYR A 68 4.38 8.87 -7.00
C TYR A 68 4.74 8.51 -5.58
N TYR A 69 5.59 9.34 -4.96
CA TYR A 69 5.80 9.26 -3.53
C TYR A 69 4.55 9.72 -2.77
N THR A 70 4.02 8.79 -1.98
CA THR A 70 3.21 9.08 -0.80
C THR A 70 3.88 8.41 0.39
N GLN A 71 3.56 8.86 1.60
CA GLN A 71 4.06 8.19 2.81
C GLN A 71 3.72 6.69 2.79
N GLN A 72 2.49 6.35 2.41
CA GLN A 72 2.02 4.97 2.36
C GLN A 72 2.80 4.13 1.33
N ASN A 73 3.01 4.66 0.13
CA ASN A 73 3.79 3.94 -0.90
C ASN A 73 5.23 3.70 -0.45
N CYS A 74 5.85 4.70 0.20
CA CYS A 74 7.19 4.56 0.75
C CYS A 74 7.27 3.51 1.85
N GLU A 75 6.30 3.47 2.76
CA GLU A 75 6.24 2.47 3.83
C GLU A 75 6.07 1.05 3.28
N VAL A 76 5.21 0.87 2.27
CA VAL A 76 5.00 -0.43 1.62
C VAL A 76 6.27 -0.90 0.90
N GLU A 77 6.94 -0.02 0.16
CA GLU A 77 8.21 -0.34 -0.50
C GLU A 77 9.32 -0.65 0.50
N CYS A 78 9.43 0.14 1.58
CA CYS A 78 10.40 -0.09 2.64
C CYS A 78 10.20 -1.47 3.29
N LEU A 79 8.97 -1.80 3.66
CA LEU A 79 8.63 -3.09 4.24
C LEU A 79 8.91 -4.25 3.25
N THR A 80 8.59 -4.06 1.97
CA THR A 80 8.85 -5.04 0.91
C THR A 80 10.35 -5.31 0.78
N ASN A 81 11.17 -4.26 0.67
CA ASN A 81 12.61 -4.38 0.54
C ASN A 81 13.24 -5.03 1.78
N TYR A 82 12.78 -4.64 2.97
CA TYR A 82 13.21 -5.28 4.23
C TYR A 82 12.85 -6.77 4.24
N THR A 83 11.61 -7.11 3.90
CA THR A 83 11.14 -8.51 3.89
C THR A 83 11.92 -9.34 2.88
N LEU A 84 12.13 -8.84 1.66
CA LEU A 84 12.90 -9.53 0.64
C LEU A 84 14.35 -9.76 1.07
N SER A 85 15.01 -8.73 1.62
CA SER A 85 16.41 -8.83 2.06
C SER A 85 16.60 -9.79 3.24
N ARG A 86 15.60 -9.89 4.14
CA ARG A 86 15.66 -10.77 5.31
C ARG A 86 15.23 -12.20 5.01
N CYS A 87 14.22 -12.39 4.16
CA CYS A 87 13.53 -13.68 3.99
C CYS A 87 13.75 -14.29 2.61
N GLY A 88 14.31 -13.57 1.64
CA GLY A 88 14.43 -14.02 0.25
C GLY A 88 13.09 -14.12 -0.49
N CYS A 89 12.00 -13.63 0.11
CA CYS A 89 10.67 -13.65 -0.46
C CYS A 89 9.81 -12.52 0.11
N VAL A 90 8.68 -12.23 -0.55
CA VAL A 90 7.70 -11.19 -0.19
C VAL A 90 6.29 -11.77 -0.20
N ALA A 91 5.37 -11.14 0.53
CA ALA A 91 3.98 -11.55 0.52
C ALA A 91 3.31 -11.28 -0.83
N TYR A 92 2.23 -11.99 -1.14
CA TYR A 92 1.49 -11.84 -2.41
C TYR A 92 1.08 -10.39 -2.73
N HIS A 93 0.66 -9.65 -1.69
CA HIS A 93 0.20 -8.27 -1.79
C HIS A 93 1.33 -7.23 -1.84
N MET A 94 2.59 -7.64 -1.62
CA MET A 94 3.73 -6.74 -1.69
C MET A 94 4.17 -6.54 -3.15
N PRO A 95 4.57 -5.32 -3.53
CA PRO A 95 5.09 -5.04 -4.87
C PRO A 95 6.39 -5.82 -5.17
N ARG A 96 6.62 -6.17 -6.43
CA ARG A 96 7.82 -6.92 -6.88
C ARG A 96 8.04 -6.75 -8.38
N LYS A 97 9.30 -6.89 -8.84
CA LYS A 97 9.66 -6.73 -10.26
C LYS A 97 9.31 -7.95 -11.12
N TYR A 98 9.32 -9.17 -10.55
CA TYR A 98 9.03 -10.42 -11.27
C TYR A 98 8.09 -11.31 -10.45
N ALA A 99 7.11 -11.92 -11.14
CA ALA A 99 5.89 -12.40 -10.49
C ALA A 99 5.99 -13.74 -9.72
N SER A 100 7.04 -14.55 -9.90
CA SER A 100 7.01 -15.97 -9.48
C SER A 100 8.12 -16.47 -8.56
N LEU A 101 9.33 -15.89 -8.57
CA LEU A 101 10.47 -16.46 -7.82
C LEU A 101 10.55 -16.02 -6.35
N ASP A 102 10.01 -14.84 -6.03
CA ASP A 102 10.17 -14.23 -4.70
C ASP A 102 8.89 -14.28 -3.85
N LEU A 103 7.93 -15.15 -4.16
CA LEU A 103 6.67 -15.21 -3.40
C LEU A 103 6.78 -16.13 -2.19
N MET A 104 6.36 -15.62 -1.01
CA MET A 104 6.15 -16.44 0.17
C MET A 104 5.12 -17.53 -0.15
N LEU A 105 5.53 -18.79 -0.02
CA LEU A 105 4.60 -19.92 -0.13
C LEU A 105 3.65 -19.93 1.06
N PRO A 106 2.35 -20.23 0.86
CA PRO A 106 1.41 -20.40 1.96
C PRO A 106 1.93 -21.47 2.93
N ARG A 107 1.84 -21.18 4.23
CA ARG A 107 2.23 -22.09 5.32
C ARG A 107 1.62 -23.50 5.19
N GLN A 108 0.49 -23.64 4.51
CA GLN A 108 -0.16 -24.93 4.21
C GLN A 108 0.70 -25.88 3.37
N LYS A 109 1.63 -25.37 2.55
CA LYS A 109 2.54 -26.24 1.76
C LYS A 109 3.71 -26.80 2.56
N MET A 110 4.02 -26.26 3.75
CA MET A 110 5.04 -26.87 4.63
C MET A 110 4.53 -28.13 5.35
N TYR A 111 3.24 -28.20 5.70
CA TYR A 111 2.68 -29.36 6.40
C TYR A 111 2.34 -30.54 5.48
N GLN A 112 2.32 -30.34 4.16
CA GLN A 112 2.01 -31.39 3.18
C GLN A 112 3.25 -31.97 2.48
N GLY A 113 4.46 -31.67 2.97
CA GLY A 113 5.73 -31.97 2.28
C GLY A 113 6.71 -32.87 3.03
N TRP A 114 6.31 -33.53 4.13
CA TRP A 114 7.13 -34.53 4.85
C TRP A 114 6.33 -35.82 5.06
N SER A 115 6.03 -36.50 3.96
CA SER A 115 5.57 -37.89 3.95
C SER A 115 6.17 -38.57 2.71
N SER A 116 7.46 -38.87 2.77
CA SER A 116 8.14 -39.86 1.92
C SER A 116 9.29 -40.44 2.73
#